data_AF-A0A1S3JCI9-F1
#
_entry.id   AF-A0A1S3JCI9-F1
#
_cell.length_a   1.000
_cell.length_b   1.000
_cell.length_c   1.000
_cell.angle_alpha   90.00
_cell.angle_beta   90.00
_cell.angle_gamma   90.00
#
_symmetry.space_group_name_H-M   'P 1'
#
loop_
_entity.id
_entity.type
_entity.pdbx_description
1 polymer ?
#
loop_
_entity_poly.entity_id
_entity_poly.type
_entity_poly.pdbx_seq_one_letter_code
_entity_poly.pdbx_strand_id
1 'polypeptide(L)'
;MGSVTWICCAVVFFLFERAITTPVSIGQFWQVTDFHYDANYSVSGNPLDMCHNAAPSLLESPVMGKYGDYKCDSPWQLVQSAISAMKQIQPKPDFILWTGDSIPHIPNSDLDLRKIYTVIGNITLLLRDTFSNITIYPTFGNHDPWPSNQMSPHTGDRYYENIANISRWDQLLPTGAMKTFLKGGYYTDILCAGLSLINLNSPLYYHSNKLVSGIKDPAGQLDWLRQTLEQIKSRNEKVYIASHIPPGRFGRVANISWFYPYFNKAYLSILQEYKDLITGQFYGHEHTDGFRVTYDDNGTPYGSMFLSPAVTPWNSTLPGAGYNNPSIRLYHYDRNSGQVLDYFQYFLNLTAANTDEKAKWALEYQATKAYSIDKVTTMSLVQLVNKLKASGSGLFEKYYVYNSVSVDPESTCSGQCKKNHMCAIIAVDYEQYDKCLANMTSIGDDDIWPPHPPHPPLHPHHRKAPKYMLYIIIAMAVVVVAIFILIVLLCLRNTGTAPVTFRGHVPRMRHSSKSRLRSSKSRSRSRSRYCRVNSEGYDSSVPNSPVPHD
;
A
#
# COMPACT_ATOMS: atom_id res chain seq x y z
N MET A 1 -29.44 38.46 -32.61
CA MET A 1 -28.00 38.56 -32.29
C MET A 1 -27.66 38.38 -30.79
N GLY A 2 -28.63 38.44 -29.85
CA GLY A 2 -28.35 38.31 -28.41
C GLY A 2 -28.17 36.88 -27.84
N SER A 3 -28.45 35.83 -28.62
CA SER A 3 -28.44 34.44 -28.16
C SER A 3 -27.12 33.69 -28.39
N VAL A 4 -26.24 34.18 -29.27
CA VAL A 4 -24.95 33.53 -29.59
C VAL A 4 -23.84 33.95 -28.61
N THR A 5 -23.93 35.16 -28.05
CA THR A 5 -22.94 35.72 -27.12
C THR A 5 -23.00 35.07 -25.73
N TRP A 6 -24.18 34.66 -25.28
CA TRP A 6 -24.37 33.94 -24.01
C TRP A 6 -23.81 32.51 -24.07
N ILE A 7 -23.92 31.84 -25.21
CA ILE A 7 -23.41 30.48 -25.41
C ILE A 7 -21.87 30.48 -25.41
N CYS A 8 -21.22 31.46 -26.04
CA CYS A 8 -19.76 31.56 -26.02
C CYS A 8 -19.19 31.86 -24.62
N CYS A 9 -19.82 32.75 -23.84
CA CYS A 9 -19.38 33.02 -22.46
C CYS A 9 -19.59 31.82 -21.53
N ALA A 10 -20.70 31.10 -21.65
CA ALA A 10 -20.95 29.88 -20.89
C ALA A 10 -19.94 28.77 -21.25
N VAL A 11 -19.62 28.58 -22.53
CA VAL A 11 -18.64 27.58 -22.98
C VAL A 11 -17.23 27.90 -22.48
N VAL A 12 -16.82 29.17 -22.47
CA VAL A 12 -15.49 29.56 -21.95
C VAL A 12 -15.41 29.43 -20.42
N PHE A 13 -16.48 29.75 -19.68
CA PHE A 13 -16.54 29.52 -18.23
C PHE A 13 -16.54 28.02 -17.88
N PHE A 14 -17.29 27.20 -18.63
CA PHE A 14 -17.27 25.73 -18.49
C PHE A 14 -15.92 25.10 -18.86
N LEU A 15 -15.19 25.70 -19.82
CA LEU A 15 -13.83 25.26 -20.18
C LEU A 15 -12.79 25.69 -19.15
N PHE A 16 -12.97 26.83 -18.47
CA PHE A 16 -12.10 27.28 -17.37
C PHE A 16 -12.34 26.50 -16.05
N GLU A 17 -13.59 26.16 -15.71
CA GLU A 17 -13.86 25.28 -14.55
C GLU A 17 -13.31 23.85 -14.77
N ARG A 18 -13.39 23.33 -16.00
CA ARG A 18 -12.78 22.03 -16.36
C ARG A 18 -11.26 22.06 -16.46
N ALA A 19 -10.64 23.23 -16.58
CA ALA A 19 -9.17 23.35 -16.64
C ALA A 19 -8.50 23.35 -15.27
N ILE A 20 -9.24 23.52 -14.16
CA ILE A 20 -8.68 23.68 -12.80
C ILE A 20 -8.83 22.42 -11.93
N THR A 21 -9.54 21.39 -12.40
CA THR A 21 -9.60 20.10 -11.71
C THR A 21 -9.23 18.99 -12.68
N THR A 22 -7.96 18.59 -12.69
CA THR A 22 -7.62 17.26 -13.23
C THR A 22 -8.44 16.25 -12.42
N PRO A 23 -9.33 15.46 -13.03
CA PRO A 23 -10.11 14.48 -12.29
C PRO A 23 -9.17 13.55 -11.54
N VAL A 24 -9.42 13.36 -10.24
CA VAL A 24 -8.62 12.44 -9.40
C VAL A 24 -8.67 11.06 -10.03
N SER A 25 -7.52 10.56 -10.49
CA SER A 25 -7.42 9.22 -11.03
C SER A 25 -7.18 8.27 -9.87
N ILE A 26 -8.26 7.72 -9.31
CA ILE A 26 -8.19 6.82 -8.15
C ILE A 26 -7.67 5.45 -8.60
N GLY A 27 -6.51 5.07 -8.11
CA GLY A 27 -5.94 3.74 -8.21
C GLY A 27 -6.27 2.86 -7.03
N GLN A 28 -6.11 1.56 -7.21
CA GLN A 28 -6.40 0.55 -6.19
C GLN A 28 -5.30 -0.50 -6.17
N PHE A 29 -4.85 -0.90 -4.99
CA PHE A 29 -3.89 -2.00 -4.84
C PHE A 29 -4.21 -2.83 -3.62
N TRP A 30 -3.92 -4.13 -3.69
CA TRP A 30 -4.02 -5.01 -2.54
C TRP A 30 -2.74 -4.97 -1.71
N GLN A 31 -2.88 -5.06 -0.39
CA GLN A 31 -1.85 -5.56 0.50
C GLN A 31 -2.35 -6.87 1.13
N VAL A 32 -1.51 -7.90 1.06
CA VAL A 32 -1.71 -9.18 1.74
C VAL A 32 -0.40 -9.58 2.41
N THR A 33 -0.46 -10.21 3.58
CA THR A 33 0.72 -10.45 4.41
C THR A 33 0.50 -11.63 5.34
N ASP A 34 1.60 -12.22 5.80
CA ASP A 34 1.62 -13.17 6.91
C ASP A 34 0.63 -14.33 6.65
N PHE A 35 0.87 -15.02 5.53
CA PHE A 35 0.08 -16.20 5.16
C PHE A 35 0.31 -17.34 6.14
N HIS A 36 1.58 -17.56 6.52
CA HIS A 36 2.03 -18.70 7.31
C HIS A 36 1.33 -19.99 6.87
N TYR A 37 1.60 -20.44 5.65
CA TYR A 37 0.99 -21.63 5.11
C TYR A 37 1.55 -22.87 5.80
N ASP A 38 0.72 -23.53 6.61
CA ASP A 38 1.01 -24.80 7.23
C ASP A 38 0.59 -25.97 6.32
N ALA A 39 1.59 -26.61 5.70
CA ALA A 39 1.38 -27.76 4.83
C ALA A 39 0.97 -29.04 5.57
N ASN A 40 1.16 -29.09 6.90
CA ASN A 40 0.89 -30.25 7.74
C ASN A 40 -0.40 -30.12 8.56
N TYR A 41 -1.12 -29.01 8.42
CA TYR A 41 -2.41 -28.80 9.08
C TYR A 41 -3.35 -29.98 8.83
N SER A 42 -3.94 -30.51 9.90
CA SER A 42 -4.99 -31.51 9.85
C SER A 42 -6.18 -31.10 10.70
N VAL A 43 -7.40 -31.35 10.22
CA VAL A 43 -8.65 -31.15 11.00
C VAL A 43 -8.73 -32.08 12.24
N SER A 44 -7.99 -33.19 12.22
CA SER A 44 -7.83 -34.10 13.36
C SER A 44 -6.52 -33.85 14.13
N GLY A 45 -5.89 -32.70 13.87
CA GLY A 45 -4.62 -32.25 14.42
C GLY A 45 -4.62 -32.09 15.94
N ASN A 46 -3.45 -32.01 16.56
CA ASN A 46 -3.31 -31.58 17.96
C ASN A 46 -3.15 -30.04 18.03
N PRO A 47 -4.08 -29.29 18.67
CA PRO A 47 -3.98 -27.84 18.78
C PRO A 47 -2.80 -27.32 19.62
N LEU A 48 -2.09 -28.20 20.34
CA LEU A 48 -0.86 -27.87 21.05
C LEU A 48 0.41 -28.09 20.22
N ASP A 49 0.28 -28.64 19.03
CA ASP A 49 1.36 -29.03 18.12
C ASP A 49 1.10 -28.47 16.70
N MET A 50 0.75 -27.17 16.62
CA MET A 50 0.38 -26.48 15.37
C MET A 50 -0.67 -27.20 14.53
N CYS A 51 -1.51 -28.02 15.17
CA CYS A 51 -2.57 -28.77 14.52
C CYS A 51 -2.04 -29.82 13.55
N HIS A 52 -0.82 -30.30 13.82
CA HIS A 52 -0.19 -31.46 13.22
C HIS A 52 -0.55 -32.70 14.02
N ASN A 53 -0.30 -33.88 13.42
CA ASN A 53 -0.45 -35.21 14.04
C ASN A 53 -1.85 -35.50 14.60
N ALA A 54 -2.21 -36.76 14.85
CA ALA A 54 -3.48 -37.02 15.51
C ALA A 54 -3.44 -36.51 16.96
N ALA A 55 -4.47 -35.80 17.41
CA ALA A 55 -4.63 -35.51 18.82
C ALA A 55 -4.62 -36.84 19.62
N PRO A 56 -3.93 -36.92 20.77
CA PRO A 56 -3.97 -38.11 21.61
C PRO A 56 -5.41 -38.53 21.89
N SER A 57 -5.73 -39.81 21.74
CA SER A 57 -7.08 -40.37 21.89
C SER A 57 -7.74 -40.15 23.26
N LEU A 58 -7.00 -39.62 24.24
CA LEU A 58 -7.47 -39.23 25.57
C LEU A 58 -8.03 -37.80 25.62
N LEU A 59 -7.87 -37.02 24.56
CA LEU A 59 -8.51 -35.73 24.40
C LEU A 59 -9.73 -35.94 23.49
N GLU A 60 -10.94 -35.74 24.00
CA GLU A 60 -12.09 -35.38 23.15
C GLU A 60 -11.82 -33.98 22.56
N SER A 61 -10.81 -33.85 21.70
CA SER A 61 -10.53 -32.59 21.03
C SER A 61 -11.58 -32.37 19.95
N PRO A 62 -12.22 -31.18 19.92
CA PRO A 62 -13.14 -30.85 18.84
C PRO A 62 -12.41 -30.95 17.51
N VAL A 63 -13.09 -31.51 16.50
CA VAL A 63 -12.59 -31.54 15.12
C VAL A 63 -12.39 -30.09 14.68
N MET A 64 -11.16 -29.76 14.28
CA MET A 64 -10.83 -28.41 13.84
C MET A 64 -11.43 -28.14 12.46
N GLY A 65 -11.66 -26.86 12.18
CA GLY A 65 -12.37 -26.47 10.98
C GLY A 65 -11.51 -26.47 9.72
N LYS A 66 -12.15 -26.71 8.57
CA LYS A 66 -11.51 -26.76 7.25
C LYS A 66 -10.67 -25.53 6.90
N TYR A 67 -11.03 -24.34 7.41
CA TYR A 67 -10.33 -23.09 7.11
C TYR A 67 -9.33 -22.70 8.19
N GLY A 68 -9.07 -23.55 9.18
CA GLY A 68 -8.09 -23.33 10.24
C GLY A 68 -8.71 -23.26 11.63
N ASP A 69 -7.86 -22.99 12.61
CA ASP A 69 -8.22 -22.77 14.01
C ASP A 69 -7.25 -21.72 14.59
N TYR A 70 -7.69 -20.94 15.58
CA TYR A 70 -6.87 -19.88 16.17
C TYR A 70 -5.61 -20.38 16.88
N LYS A 71 -5.43 -21.70 17.09
CA LYS A 71 -4.18 -22.27 17.65
C LYS A 71 -3.18 -22.71 16.59
N CYS A 72 -3.52 -22.59 15.31
CA CYS A 72 -2.71 -23.06 14.20
C CYS A 72 -2.44 -21.94 13.21
N ASP A 73 -1.45 -22.20 12.36
CA ASP A 73 -1.25 -21.44 11.14
C ASP A 73 -2.18 -21.88 10.01
N SER A 74 -2.15 -21.14 8.90
CA SER A 74 -3.15 -21.26 7.83
C SER A 74 -3.06 -22.60 7.09
N PRO A 75 -4.15 -23.39 7.00
CA PRO A 75 -4.23 -24.45 6.00
C PRO A 75 -4.25 -23.86 4.59
N TRP A 76 -3.91 -24.70 3.60
CA TRP A 76 -3.93 -24.29 2.18
C TRP A 76 -5.30 -23.74 1.73
N GLN A 77 -6.39 -24.33 2.25
CA GLN A 77 -7.76 -23.91 1.96
C GLN A 77 -8.02 -22.46 2.37
N LEU A 78 -7.44 -22.00 3.49
CA LEU A 78 -7.55 -20.60 3.92
C LEU A 78 -6.79 -19.67 2.97
N VAL A 79 -5.54 -20.01 2.65
CA VAL A 79 -4.68 -19.26 1.71
C VAL A 79 -5.36 -19.13 0.34
N GLN A 80 -5.89 -20.22 -0.20
CA GLN A 80 -6.66 -20.23 -1.45
C GLN A 80 -7.92 -19.36 -1.36
N SER A 81 -8.65 -19.44 -0.24
CA SER A 81 -9.86 -18.63 -0.06
C SER A 81 -9.56 -17.13 -0.01
N ALA A 82 -8.46 -16.72 0.64
CA ALA A 82 -8.04 -15.32 0.74
C ALA A 82 -7.70 -14.76 -0.65
N ILE A 83 -6.84 -15.45 -1.40
CA ILE A 83 -6.42 -15.02 -2.75
C ILE A 83 -7.61 -15.03 -3.72
N SER A 84 -8.50 -16.02 -3.62
CA SER A 84 -9.75 -16.05 -4.38
C SER A 84 -10.68 -14.88 -4.03
N ALA A 85 -10.81 -14.53 -2.75
CA ALA A 85 -11.60 -13.39 -2.31
C ALA A 85 -11.03 -12.07 -2.84
N MET A 86 -9.71 -11.86 -2.78
CA MET A 86 -9.05 -10.70 -3.40
C MET A 86 -9.45 -10.58 -4.88
N LYS A 87 -9.43 -11.69 -5.63
CA LYS A 87 -9.79 -11.72 -7.06
C LYS A 87 -11.26 -11.39 -7.29
N GLN A 88 -12.15 -11.93 -6.47
CA GLN A 88 -13.60 -11.70 -6.59
C GLN A 88 -13.97 -10.25 -6.26
N ILE A 89 -13.34 -9.66 -5.25
CA ILE A 89 -13.62 -8.30 -4.77
C ILE A 89 -13.04 -7.24 -5.72
N GLN A 90 -11.75 -7.36 -6.05
CA GLN A 90 -11.07 -6.45 -6.97
C GLN A 90 -10.15 -7.25 -7.90
N PRO A 91 -10.65 -7.66 -9.09
CA PRO A 91 -9.89 -8.53 -10.01
C PRO A 91 -8.79 -7.83 -10.81
N LYS A 92 -8.80 -6.50 -10.86
CA LYS A 92 -7.90 -5.66 -11.66
C LYS A 92 -7.31 -4.51 -10.82
N PRO A 93 -6.63 -4.81 -9.70
CA PRO A 93 -5.84 -3.79 -9.00
C PRO A 93 -4.69 -3.31 -9.90
N ASP A 94 -4.13 -2.14 -9.61
CA ASP A 94 -2.95 -1.63 -10.32
C ASP A 94 -1.71 -2.48 -10.02
N PHE A 95 -1.60 -2.98 -8.78
CA PHE A 95 -0.55 -3.89 -8.31
C PHE A 95 -0.98 -4.60 -7.02
N ILE A 96 -0.17 -5.55 -6.55
CA ILE A 96 -0.34 -6.23 -5.26
C ILE A 96 0.98 -6.12 -4.47
N LEU A 97 0.89 -5.72 -3.21
CA LEU A 97 1.97 -5.83 -2.24
C LEU A 97 1.77 -7.13 -1.45
N TRP A 98 2.77 -8.01 -1.47
CA TRP A 98 2.82 -9.18 -0.61
C TRP A 98 3.94 -9.02 0.40
N THR A 99 3.61 -8.61 1.63
CA THR A 99 4.62 -8.21 2.63
C THR A 99 5.17 -9.37 3.46
N GLY A 100 5.34 -10.55 2.87
CA GLY A 100 6.14 -11.65 3.44
C GLY A 100 5.43 -12.58 4.42
N ASP A 101 6.24 -13.43 5.07
CA ASP A 101 5.89 -14.46 6.06
C ASP A 101 4.96 -15.55 5.53
N SER A 102 5.60 -16.48 4.82
CA SER A 102 4.97 -17.63 4.15
C SER A 102 4.98 -18.89 5.00
N ILE A 103 5.93 -19.01 5.92
CA ILE A 103 6.33 -20.25 6.60
C ILE A 103 5.69 -20.32 7.99
N PRO A 104 5.16 -21.47 8.44
CA PRO A 104 4.46 -21.55 9.72
C PRO A 104 5.40 -21.43 10.94
N HIS A 105 4.82 -21.14 12.10
CA HIS A 105 5.46 -21.02 13.41
C HIS A 105 5.78 -22.40 14.00
N ILE A 106 6.67 -23.15 13.35
CA ILE A 106 7.12 -24.47 13.79
C ILE A 106 8.60 -24.48 14.17
N PRO A 107 9.08 -25.48 14.93
CA PRO A 107 10.48 -25.60 15.27
C PRO A 107 11.38 -25.67 14.02
N ASN A 108 12.57 -25.05 14.09
CA ASN A 108 13.55 -25.09 13.00
C ASN A 108 13.99 -26.51 12.63
N SER A 109 13.90 -27.48 13.55
CA SER A 109 14.18 -28.90 13.29
C SER A 109 13.25 -29.52 12.27
N ASP A 110 12.06 -28.95 12.11
CA ASP A 110 11.01 -29.48 11.25
C ASP A 110 11.01 -28.78 9.88
N LEU A 111 11.91 -27.81 9.70
CA LEU A 111 12.11 -27.04 8.47
C LEU A 111 13.47 -27.37 7.83
N ASP A 112 13.54 -27.15 6.53
CA ASP A 112 14.77 -27.12 5.75
C ASP A 112 14.59 -26.18 4.55
N LEU A 113 15.68 -25.83 3.86
CA LEU A 113 15.62 -24.93 2.71
C LEU A 113 14.67 -25.40 1.60
N ARG A 114 14.51 -26.72 1.39
CA ARG A 114 13.60 -27.25 0.39
C ARG A 114 12.15 -26.93 0.76
N LYS A 115 11.76 -27.13 2.01
CA LYS A 115 10.43 -26.79 2.51
C LYS A 115 10.17 -25.29 2.39
N ILE A 116 11.13 -24.45 2.79
CA ILE A 116 11.02 -22.98 2.65
C ILE A 116 10.74 -22.59 1.20
N TYR A 117 11.59 -23.02 0.26
CA TYR A 117 11.44 -22.66 -1.15
C TYR A 117 10.14 -23.22 -1.74
N THR A 118 9.72 -24.40 -1.32
CA THR A 118 8.47 -25.02 -1.78
C THR A 118 7.25 -24.24 -1.32
N VAL A 119 7.18 -23.87 -0.04
CA VAL A 119 6.03 -23.12 0.52
C VAL A 119 5.94 -21.73 -0.10
N ILE A 120 7.05 -20.98 -0.17
CA ILE A 120 7.08 -19.66 -0.82
C ILE A 120 6.72 -19.79 -2.32
N GLY A 121 7.23 -20.83 -2.99
CA GLY A 121 6.92 -21.13 -4.39
C GLY A 121 5.44 -21.43 -4.63
N ASN A 122 4.79 -22.19 -3.75
CA ASN A 122 3.37 -22.51 -3.85
C ASN A 122 2.50 -21.26 -3.77
N ILE A 123 2.77 -20.37 -2.79
CA ILE A 123 2.05 -19.09 -2.66
C ILE A 123 2.32 -18.19 -3.87
N THR A 124 3.57 -18.14 -4.33
CA THR A 124 3.99 -17.38 -5.52
C THR A 124 3.19 -17.80 -6.75
N LEU A 125 3.09 -19.11 -7.01
CA LEU A 125 2.35 -19.64 -8.15
C LEU A 125 0.85 -19.38 -8.03
N LEU A 126 0.26 -19.56 -6.85
CA LEU A 126 -1.16 -19.29 -6.61
C LEU A 126 -1.52 -17.81 -6.85
N LEU A 127 -0.69 -16.89 -6.35
CA LEU A 127 -0.84 -15.45 -6.58
C LEU A 127 -0.71 -15.11 -8.08
N ARG A 128 0.36 -15.58 -8.72
CA ARG A 128 0.64 -15.38 -10.16
C ARG A 128 -0.52 -15.88 -11.02
N ASP A 129 -1.00 -17.09 -10.76
CA ASP A 129 -2.04 -17.73 -11.60
C ASP A 129 -3.39 -17.05 -11.43
N THR A 130 -3.69 -16.58 -10.21
CA THR A 130 -4.93 -15.83 -9.94
C THR A 130 -4.88 -14.42 -10.56
N PHE A 131 -3.70 -13.81 -10.63
CA PHE A 131 -3.48 -12.43 -11.08
C PHE A 131 -2.46 -12.33 -12.23
N SER A 132 -2.66 -13.12 -13.27
CA SER A 132 -1.71 -13.31 -14.40
C SER A 132 -1.21 -12.06 -15.14
N ASN A 133 -1.89 -10.90 -15.00
CA ASN A 133 -1.51 -9.64 -15.66
C ASN A 133 -1.21 -8.51 -14.68
N ILE A 134 -1.13 -8.80 -13.38
CA ILE A 134 -0.89 -7.81 -12.33
C ILE A 134 0.51 -8.01 -11.79
N THR A 135 1.26 -6.92 -11.62
CA THR A 135 2.58 -7.00 -10.97
C THR A 135 2.41 -7.21 -9.47
N ILE A 136 3.13 -8.19 -8.93
CA ILE A 136 3.11 -8.55 -7.51
C ILE A 136 4.49 -8.25 -6.95
N TYR A 137 4.54 -7.47 -5.89
CA TYR A 137 5.76 -7.04 -5.23
C TYR A 137 5.91 -7.78 -3.90
N PRO A 138 6.60 -8.93 -3.88
CA PRO A 138 6.89 -9.66 -2.66
C PRO A 138 7.97 -8.97 -1.81
N THR A 139 7.86 -9.13 -0.50
CA THR A 139 8.85 -8.76 0.52
C THR A 139 9.20 -10.00 1.34
N PHE A 140 10.43 -10.10 1.84
CA PHE A 140 10.77 -11.13 2.82
C PHE A 140 10.20 -10.81 4.19
N GLY A 141 9.58 -11.80 4.83
CA GLY A 141 9.36 -11.82 6.25
C GLY A 141 10.45 -12.57 7.03
N ASN A 142 10.38 -12.53 8.37
CA ASN A 142 11.39 -13.15 9.21
C ASN A 142 11.26 -14.68 9.32
N HIS A 143 10.12 -15.26 8.96
CA HIS A 143 9.94 -16.70 8.83
C HIS A 143 10.34 -17.23 7.45
N ASP A 144 10.52 -16.35 6.46
CA ASP A 144 10.93 -16.75 5.12
C ASP A 144 12.40 -17.20 4.97
N PRO A 145 13.40 -16.89 5.83
CA PRO A 145 14.71 -17.55 5.83
C PRO A 145 14.73 -18.84 6.67
N TRP A 146 15.72 -19.71 6.42
CA TRP A 146 16.03 -20.84 7.30
C TRP A 146 17.49 -20.82 7.76
N PRO A 147 17.76 -20.97 9.08
CA PRO A 147 16.77 -21.00 10.17
C PRO A 147 15.95 -19.71 10.29
N SER A 148 14.74 -19.79 10.86
CA SER A 148 13.87 -18.61 11.01
C SER A 148 14.60 -17.46 11.69
N ASN A 149 14.29 -16.25 11.27
CA ASN A 149 14.89 -14.98 11.66
C ASN A 149 16.33 -14.74 11.20
N GLN A 150 17.03 -15.76 10.69
CA GLN A 150 18.45 -15.65 10.32
C GLN A 150 18.61 -15.25 8.85
N MET A 151 18.14 -14.06 8.48
CA MET A 151 18.31 -13.53 7.13
C MET A 151 19.80 -13.22 6.85
N SER A 152 20.33 -13.71 5.72
CA SER A 152 21.74 -13.50 5.37
C SER A 152 22.06 -11.99 5.27
N PRO A 153 23.12 -11.50 5.94
CA PRO A 153 23.53 -10.10 5.88
C PRO A 153 24.47 -9.80 4.71
N HIS A 154 24.81 -10.78 3.88
CA HIS A 154 25.84 -10.64 2.86
C HIS A 154 25.25 -10.26 1.50
N THR A 155 25.92 -9.34 0.82
CA THR A 155 25.53 -8.95 -0.53
C THR A 155 25.77 -10.10 -1.51
N GLY A 156 24.78 -10.41 -2.34
CA GLY A 156 24.90 -11.45 -3.37
C GLY A 156 24.84 -12.87 -2.80
N ASP A 157 24.23 -13.06 -1.64
CA ASP A 157 24.04 -14.39 -1.06
C ASP A 157 23.18 -15.27 -1.98
N ARG A 158 23.58 -16.54 -2.15
CA ARG A 158 22.89 -17.53 -2.98
C ARG A 158 21.45 -17.78 -2.52
N TYR A 159 21.12 -17.45 -1.26
CA TYR A 159 19.76 -17.49 -0.76
C TYR A 159 18.79 -16.68 -1.63
N TYR A 160 19.18 -15.46 -2.03
CA TYR A 160 18.34 -14.61 -2.88
C TYR A 160 18.18 -15.19 -4.28
N GLU A 161 19.26 -15.74 -4.86
CA GLU A 161 19.19 -16.44 -6.14
C GLU A 161 18.24 -17.64 -6.09
N ASN A 162 18.27 -18.41 -5.00
CA ASN A 162 17.39 -19.55 -4.82
C ASN A 162 15.93 -19.12 -4.66
N ILE A 163 15.64 -18.02 -3.98
CA ILE A 163 14.27 -17.49 -3.90
C ILE A 163 13.78 -17.01 -5.27
N ALA A 164 14.63 -16.28 -6.02
CA ALA A 164 14.31 -15.88 -7.38
C ALA A 164 13.98 -17.11 -8.24
N ASN A 165 14.88 -18.10 -8.26
CA ASN A 165 14.80 -19.21 -9.20
C ASN A 165 13.88 -20.32 -8.74
N ILE A 166 13.97 -20.79 -7.50
CA ILE A 166 13.23 -21.97 -6.99
C ILE A 166 11.83 -21.56 -6.55
N SER A 167 11.71 -20.48 -5.77
CA SER A 167 10.43 -19.95 -5.31
C SER A 167 9.72 -19.08 -6.35
N ARG A 168 10.31 -18.92 -7.55
CA ARG A 168 9.73 -18.26 -8.72
C ARG A 168 9.45 -16.77 -8.57
N TRP A 169 10.19 -16.06 -7.71
CA TRP A 169 10.06 -14.60 -7.63
C TRP A 169 10.57 -13.89 -8.90
N ASP A 170 11.37 -14.57 -9.71
CA ASP A 170 11.75 -14.15 -11.07
C ASP A 170 10.55 -13.99 -12.02
N GLN A 171 9.42 -14.64 -11.71
CA GLN A 171 8.17 -14.53 -12.47
C GLN A 171 7.23 -13.44 -11.94
N LEU A 172 7.51 -12.89 -10.76
CA LEU A 172 6.75 -11.77 -10.18
C LEU A 172 7.44 -10.43 -10.43
N LEU A 173 8.75 -10.40 -10.24
CA LEU A 173 9.54 -9.17 -10.22
C LEU A 173 10.02 -8.76 -11.63
N PRO A 174 9.86 -7.48 -12.01
CA PRO A 174 10.45 -6.97 -13.24
C PRO A 174 11.99 -7.04 -13.22
N THR A 175 12.60 -7.18 -14.41
CA THR A 175 14.06 -7.36 -14.58
C THR A 175 14.90 -6.29 -13.87
N GLY A 176 14.43 -5.04 -13.84
CA GLY A 176 15.11 -3.94 -13.14
C GLY A 176 15.17 -4.15 -11.61
N ALA A 177 14.05 -4.54 -11.00
CA ALA A 177 13.96 -4.85 -9.58
C ALA A 177 14.80 -6.09 -9.20
N MET A 178 14.81 -7.10 -10.07
CA MET A 178 15.58 -8.34 -9.86
C MET A 178 17.08 -8.07 -9.63
N LYS A 179 17.65 -7.07 -10.31
CA LYS A 179 19.08 -6.75 -10.19
C LYS A 179 19.50 -6.37 -8.77
N THR A 180 18.69 -5.61 -8.04
CA THR A 180 18.96 -5.25 -6.64
C THR A 180 18.47 -6.33 -5.68
N PHE A 181 17.38 -7.03 -6.03
CA PHE A 181 16.88 -8.15 -5.26
C PHE A 181 17.97 -9.23 -5.05
N LEU A 182 18.68 -9.61 -6.11
CA LEU A 182 19.79 -10.58 -6.03
C LEU A 182 20.96 -10.09 -5.16
N LYS A 183 21.07 -8.78 -4.90
CA LYS A 183 22.11 -8.24 -4.02
C LYS A 183 21.76 -8.37 -2.54
N GLY A 184 20.52 -8.17 -2.13
CA GLY A 184 20.20 -8.08 -0.69
C GLY A 184 18.76 -8.35 -0.31
N GLY A 185 17.96 -8.90 -1.22
CA GLY A 185 16.53 -9.13 -1.03
C GLY A 185 15.68 -7.86 -1.05
N TYR A 186 16.27 -6.69 -1.27
CA TYR A 186 15.59 -5.40 -1.40
C TYR A 186 15.62 -4.91 -2.85
N TYR A 187 14.65 -4.09 -3.26
CA TYR A 187 14.59 -3.57 -4.63
C TYR A 187 13.71 -2.33 -4.77
N THR A 188 13.79 -1.69 -5.93
CA THR A 188 12.89 -0.60 -6.31
C THR A 188 12.28 -0.87 -7.69
N ASP A 189 11.06 -0.41 -7.91
CA ASP A 189 10.44 -0.37 -9.23
C ASP A 189 9.48 0.84 -9.35
N ILE A 190 9.09 1.17 -10.57
CA ILE A 190 8.13 2.25 -10.84
C ILE A 190 6.71 1.67 -10.81
N LEU A 191 5.90 2.09 -9.84
CA LEU A 191 4.49 1.70 -9.74
C LEU A 191 3.67 2.35 -10.85
N CYS A 192 3.82 3.66 -11.00
CA CYS A 192 3.21 4.44 -12.06
C CYS A 192 3.98 5.74 -12.31
N ALA A 193 3.56 6.52 -13.32
CA ALA A 193 4.21 7.79 -13.62
C ALA A 193 4.22 8.69 -12.37
N GLY A 194 5.41 9.08 -11.90
CA GLY A 194 5.55 9.94 -10.72
C GLY A 194 5.54 9.21 -9.37
N LEU A 195 5.40 7.88 -9.32
CA LEU A 195 5.37 7.09 -8.09
C LEU A 195 6.22 5.82 -8.20
N SER A 196 7.22 5.71 -7.35
CA SER A 196 8.10 4.55 -7.23
C SER A 196 7.78 3.72 -5.96
N LEU A 197 8.16 2.45 -5.98
CA LEU A 197 8.18 1.56 -4.82
C LEU A 197 9.62 1.35 -4.38
N ILE A 198 9.86 1.38 -3.07
CA ILE A 198 11.04 0.82 -2.42
C ILE A 198 10.56 -0.36 -1.58
N ASN A 199 11.07 -1.55 -1.86
CA ASN A 199 10.78 -2.76 -1.10
C ASN A 199 12.02 -3.16 -0.28
N LEU A 200 11.87 -3.22 1.04
CA LEU A 200 12.95 -3.44 1.99
C LEU A 200 12.94 -4.87 2.54
N ASN A 201 14.14 -5.42 2.73
CA ASN A 201 14.41 -6.63 3.49
C ASN A 201 14.66 -6.27 4.97
N SER A 202 13.59 -6.00 5.71
CA SER A 202 13.65 -5.67 7.14
C SER A 202 13.99 -6.82 8.10
N PRO A 203 13.90 -8.12 7.73
CA PRO A 203 14.53 -9.19 8.51
C PRO A 203 16.03 -8.99 8.78
N LEU A 204 16.72 -8.16 7.99
CA LEU A 204 18.10 -7.74 8.26
C LEU A 204 18.24 -6.86 9.52
N TYR A 205 17.18 -6.17 9.93
CA TYR A 205 17.18 -5.28 11.08
C TYR A 205 16.63 -5.93 12.35
N TYR A 206 16.07 -7.14 12.23
CA TYR A 206 15.38 -7.82 13.31
C TYR A 206 16.32 -8.21 14.45
N HIS A 207 15.93 -7.94 15.69
CA HIS A 207 16.75 -8.20 16.88
C HIS A 207 17.02 -9.69 17.11
N SER A 208 16.20 -10.57 16.54
CA SER A 208 16.42 -12.03 16.57
C SER A 208 17.32 -12.53 15.44
N ASN A 209 17.64 -11.70 14.44
CA ASN A 209 18.67 -12.03 13.46
C ASN A 209 20.03 -11.87 14.12
N LYS A 210 20.71 -12.98 14.42
CA LYS A 210 22.03 -12.93 15.09
C LYS A 210 23.18 -12.81 14.10
N LEU A 211 22.93 -13.05 12.80
CA LEU A 211 23.94 -12.94 11.74
C LEU A 211 24.38 -11.48 11.52
N VAL A 212 23.55 -10.50 11.88
CA VAL A 212 23.85 -9.07 11.68
C VAL A 212 24.67 -8.45 12.83
N SER A 213 25.05 -9.25 13.83
CA SER A 213 25.80 -8.76 14.98
C SER A 213 27.13 -8.12 14.56
N GLY A 214 27.34 -6.87 14.97
CA GLY A 214 28.54 -6.09 14.61
C GLY A 214 28.55 -5.52 13.18
N ILE A 215 27.52 -5.78 12.37
CA ILE A 215 27.40 -5.26 11.01
C ILE A 215 26.62 -3.95 11.03
N LYS A 216 27.25 -2.85 10.60
CA LYS A 216 26.63 -1.51 10.62
C LYS A 216 25.53 -1.33 9.59
N ASP A 217 25.69 -1.93 8.40
CA ASP A 217 24.73 -1.85 7.30
C ASP A 217 24.65 -3.21 6.57
N PRO A 218 23.84 -4.15 7.07
CA PRO A 218 23.71 -5.48 6.50
C PRO A 218 23.19 -5.41 5.06
N ALA A 219 23.85 -6.14 4.17
CA ALA A 219 23.67 -6.12 2.73
C ALA A 219 23.76 -4.71 2.08
N GLY A 220 24.28 -3.70 2.78
CA GLY A 220 24.37 -2.31 2.30
C GLY A 220 22.99 -1.63 2.12
N GLN A 221 21.96 -2.11 2.81
CA GLN A 221 20.58 -1.70 2.55
C GLN A 221 20.29 -0.25 2.96
N LEU A 222 20.86 0.26 4.07
CA LEU A 222 20.64 1.64 4.51
C LEU A 222 21.31 2.64 3.56
N ASP A 223 22.53 2.36 3.11
CA ASP A 223 23.21 3.15 2.09
C ASP A 223 22.45 3.11 0.76
N TRP A 224 22.04 1.92 0.31
CA TRP A 224 21.22 1.76 -0.88
C TRP A 224 19.88 2.51 -0.79
N LEU A 225 19.22 2.49 0.36
CA LEU A 225 17.97 3.20 0.60
C LEU A 225 18.15 4.71 0.40
N ARG A 226 19.18 5.29 1.02
CA ARG A 226 19.50 6.73 0.88
C ARG A 226 19.80 7.09 -0.58
N GLN A 227 20.65 6.32 -1.25
CA GLN A 227 20.99 6.55 -2.66
C GLN A 227 19.77 6.45 -3.57
N THR A 228 18.89 5.47 -3.33
CA THR A 228 17.67 5.27 -4.11
C THR A 228 16.69 6.42 -3.91
N LEU A 229 16.50 6.89 -2.68
CA LEU A 229 15.68 8.06 -2.38
C LEU A 229 16.23 9.33 -3.04
N GLU A 230 17.54 9.53 -3.04
CA GLU A 230 18.17 10.68 -3.74
C GLU A 230 17.95 10.60 -5.26
N GLN A 231 18.00 9.40 -5.84
CA GLN A 231 17.70 9.20 -7.26
C GLN A 231 16.22 9.44 -7.59
N ILE A 232 15.29 9.06 -6.70
CA ILE A 232 13.85 9.33 -6.86
C ILE A 232 13.60 10.84 -6.75
N LYS A 233 14.26 11.51 -5.79
CA LYS A 233 14.21 12.96 -5.60
C LYS A 233 14.60 13.71 -6.87
N SER A 234 15.71 13.32 -7.52
CA SER A 234 16.18 13.96 -8.75
C SER A 234 15.24 13.80 -9.93
N ARG A 235 14.32 12.81 -9.88
CA ARG A 235 13.25 12.61 -10.86
C ARG A 235 11.93 13.29 -10.48
N ASN A 236 11.87 13.98 -9.34
CA ASN A 236 10.66 14.59 -8.79
C ASN A 236 9.49 13.59 -8.64
N GLU A 237 9.83 12.37 -8.23
CA GLU A 237 8.88 11.27 -7.99
C GLU A 237 8.54 11.16 -6.49
N LYS A 238 7.34 10.65 -6.19
CA LYS A 238 6.94 10.19 -4.86
C LYS A 238 7.29 8.73 -4.67
N VAL A 239 7.27 8.27 -3.41
CA VAL A 239 7.66 6.90 -3.08
C VAL A 239 6.73 6.25 -2.06
N TYR A 240 6.42 4.98 -2.33
CA TYR A 240 5.92 4.04 -1.34
C TYR A 240 7.05 3.18 -0.80
N ILE A 241 7.03 2.91 0.50
CA ILE A 241 7.94 1.96 1.13
C ILE A 241 7.13 0.72 1.56
N ALA A 242 7.51 -0.46 1.08
CA ALA A 242 6.99 -1.74 1.57
C ALA A 242 8.11 -2.48 2.32
N SER A 243 7.75 -3.12 3.43
CA SER A 243 8.65 -3.86 4.30
C SER A 243 7.83 -4.87 5.09
N HIS A 244 8.40 -5.97 5.57
CA HIS A 244 7.67 -6.89 6.43
C HIS A 244 7.59 -6.36 7.88
N ILE A 245 8.74 -6.34 8.57
CA ILE A 245 8.85 -5.94 9.97
C ILE A 245 8.80 -4.41 10.07
N PRO A 246 7.90 -3.84 10.88
CA PRO A 246 7.85 -2.40 11.08
C PRO A 246 8.93 -1.92 12.09
N PRO A 247 9.36 -0.65 12.03
CA PRO A 247 10.17 -0.01 13.08
C PRO A 247 9.37 0.09 14.40
N GLY A 248 9.74 0.90 15.39
CA GLY A 248 8.86 1.16 16.54
C GLY A 248 8.61 -0.02 17.47
N ARG A 249 7.54 0.10 18.26
CA ARG A 249 7.15 -0.87 19.28
C ARG A 249 5.77 -1.45 19.01
N PHE A 250 5.55 -2.68 19.46
CA PHE A 250 4.28 -3.38 19.31
C PHE A 250 3.21 -2.80 20.23
N GLY A 251 2.02 -2.53 19.70
CA GLY A 251 0.94 -1.87 20.44
C GLY A 251 0.25 -2.74 21.50
N ARG A 252 0.19 -4.06 21.30
CA ARG A 252 -0.49 -4.97 22.25
C ARG A 252 0.35 -5.31 23.47
N VAL A 253 1.68 -5.35 23.31
CA VAL A 253 2.61 -5.76 24.38
C VAL A 253 3.63 -4.67 24.60
N ALA A 254 3.65 -4.12 25.81
CA ALA A 254 4.58 -3.06 26.18
C ALA A 254 6.04 -3.50 25.99
N ASN A 255 6.89 -2.57 25.56
CA ASN A 255 8.34 -2.72 25.48
C ASN A 255 8.83 -3.79 24.50
N ILE A 256 7.96 -4.36 23.66
CA ILE A 256 8.37 -5.22 22.56
C ILE A 256 8.75 -4.36 21.36
N SER A 257 9.96 -4.58 20.86
CA SER A 257 10.53 -3.89 19.71
C SER A 257 11.17 -4.92 18.79
N TRP A 258 10.96 -4.78 17.49
CA TRP A 258 11.44 -5.76 16.53
C TRP A 258 12.84 -5.44 16.04
N PHE A 259 13.11 -4.19 15.69
CA PHE A 259 14.43 -3.79 15.21
C PHE A 259 15.44 -3.70 16.35
N TYR A 260 16.71 -3.91 16.03
CA TYR A 260 17.76 -3.38 16.89
C TYR A 260 17.62 -1.86 17.02
N PRO A 261 17.86 -1.26 18.21
CA PRO A 261 17.70 0.18 18.43
C PRO A 261 18.46 1.06 17.44
N TYR A 262 19.69 0.67 17.07
CA TYR A 262 20.49 1.43 16.12
C TYR A 262 19.93 1.39 14.69
N PHE A 263 19.37 0.27 14.25
CA PHE A 263 18.68 0.19 12.95
C PHE A 263 17.38 0.98 12.96
N ASN A 264 16.60 0.92 14.05
CA ASN A 264 15.39 1.74 14.20
C ASN A 264 15.72 3.22 14.04
N LYS A 265 16.74 3.71 14.78
CA LYS A 265 17.17 5.11 14.73
C LYS A 265 17.70 5.51 13.35
N ALA A 266 18.55 4.68 12.74
CA ALA A 266 19.10 4.96 11.41
C ALA A 266 17.99 5.00 10.33
N TYR A 267 17.03 4.08 10.40
CA TYR A 267 15.90 4.04 9.49
C TYR A 267 15.01 5.28 9.63
N LEU A 268 14.62 5.64 10.86
CA LEU A 268 13.82 6.84 11.13
C LEU A 268 14.52 8.13 10.68
N SER A 269 15.84 8.21 10.85
CA SER A 269 16.63 9.35 10.36
C SER A 269 16.54 9.51 8.84
N ILE A 270 16.61 8.41 8.08
CA ILE A 270 16.44 8.44 6.62
C ILE A 270 15.01 8.84 6.25
N LEU A 271 13.99 8.30 6.93
CA LEU A 271 12.60 8.68 6.66
C LEU A 271 12.36 10.18 6.90
N GLN A 272 12.93 10.74 7.96
CA GLN A 272 12.83 12.17 8.26
C GLN A 272 13.58 13.04 7.23
N GLU A 273 14.76 12.60 6.77
CA GLU A 273 15.55 13.27 5.74
C GLU A 273 14.80 13.38 4.40
N TYR A 274 14.03 12.34 4.03
CA TYR A 274 13.31 12.24 2.76
C TYR A 274 11.79 12.36 2.89
N LYS A 275 11.29 12.95 3.98
CA LYS A 275 9.86 13.00 4.32
C LYS A 275 8.96 13.56 3.22
N ASP A 276 9.45 14.51 2.44
CA ASP A 276 8.65 15.15 1.37
C ASP A 276 8.39 14.23 0.16
N LEU A 277 9.13 13.12 0.03
CA LEU A 277 8.97 12.15 -1.06
C LEU A 277 8.03 11.01 -0.69
N ILE A 278 7.98 10.63 0.58
CA ILE A 278 7.34 9.41 1.06
C ILE A 278 5.85 9.67 1.26
N THR A 279 5.00 9.00 0.48
CA THR A 279 3.53 9.20 0.52
C THR A 279 2.76 8.01 1.08
N GLY A 280 3.46 6.94 1.46
CA GLY A 280 2.88 5.76 2.11
C GLY A 280 3.94 4.74 2.52
N GLN A 281 3.71 4.05 3.64
CA GLN A 281 4.55 2.95 4.10
C GLN A 281 3.68 1.77 4.57
N PHE A 282 4.01 0.55 4.16
CA PHE A 282 3.16 -0.63 4.30
C PHE A 282 3.94 -1.79 4.91
N TYR A 283 3.42 -2.33 6.01
CA TYR A 283 4.06 -3.35 6.84
C TYR A 283 3.10 -4.50 7.21
N GLY A 284 3.67 -5.62 7.64
CA GLY A 284 2.96 -6.80 8.20
C GLY A 284 3.49 -7.14 9.59
N HIS A 285 3.88 -8.41 9.80
CA HIS A 285 4.59 -8.97 10.96
C HIS A 285 3.81 -9.02 12.28
N GLU A 286 3.11 -7.95 12.64
CA GLU A 286 2.40 -7.86 13.94
C GLU A 286 1.05 -8.57 13.93
N HIS A 287 0.63 -9.11 12.78
CA HIS A 287 -0.65 -9.79 12.50
C HIS A 287 -1.92 -8.99 12.80
N THR A 288 -1.77 -7.76 13.27
CA THR A 288 -2.84 -6.94 13.83
C THR A 288 -3.04 -5.66 13.03
N ASP A 289 -4.28 -5.17 12.99
CA ASP A 289 -4.60 -3.94 12.27
C ASP A 289 -4.10 -2.73 13.03
N GLY A 290 -3.25 -1.92 12.41
CA GLY A 290 -2.83 -0.67 13.01
C GLY A 290 -2.24 0.32 12.02
N PHE A 291 -1.90 1.48 12.59
CA PHE A 291 -1.14 2.49 11.89
C PHE A 291 -0.20 3.19 12.88
N ARG A 292 0.79 3.90 12.33
CA ARG A 292 1.66 4.80 13.11
C ARG A 292 1.82 6.13 12.41
N VAL A 293 2.11 7.14 13.20
CA VAL A 293 2.46 8.48 12.74
C VAL A 293 3.86 8.80 13.22
N THR A 294 4.71 9.28 12.31
CA THR A 294 6.06 9.73 12.65
C THR A 294 6.10 11.24 12.80
N TYR A 295 6.82 11.68 13.82
CA TYR A 295 7.03 13.08 14.16
C TYR A 295 8.53 13.40 14.14
N ASP A 296 8.89 14.58 13.65
CA ASP A 296 10.28 15.05 13.74
C ASP A 296 10.61 15.56 15.14
N ASP A 297 11.86 15.96 15.37
CA ASP A 297 12.34 16.39 16.69
C ASP A 297 11.60 17.61 17.24
N ASN A 298 10.89 18.37 16.39
CA ASN A 298 10.06 19.50 16.78
C ASN A 298 8.59 19.11 17.03
N GLY A 299 8.24 17.83 16.95
CA GLY A 299 6.87 17.34 17.09
C GLY A 299 6.01 17.56 15.84
N THR A 300 6.61 17.85 14.68
CA THR A 300 5.84 18.02 13.43
C THR A 300 5.60 16.66 12.77
N PRO A 301 4.34 16.25 12.53
CA PRO A 301 4.05 15.00 11.86
C PRO A 301 4.54 15.04 10.41
N TYR A 302 5.24 14.00 9.97
CA TYR A 302 5.82 13.95 8.63
C TYR A 302 5.50 12.69 7.83
N GLY A 303 4.99 11.64 8.46
CA GLY A 303 4.72 10.38 7.78
C GLY A 303 3.70 9.52 8.48
N SER A 304 3.14 8.57 7.72
CA SER A 304 2.28 7.53 8.22
C SER A 304 2.78 6.15 7.78
N MET A 305 2.51 5.16 8.63
CA MET A 305 2.82 3.75 8.40
C MET A 305 1.55 2.94 8.61
N PHE A 306 1.26 2.00 7.72
CA PHE A 306 0.12 1.11 7.83
C PHE A 306 0.61 -0.30 8.13
N LEU A 307 0.04 -0.92 9.16
CA LEU A 307 0.30 -2.29 9.54
C LEU A 307 -0.94 -3.09 9.16
N SER A 308 -0.77 -4.04 8.25
CA SER A 308 -1.85 -4.90 7.79
C SER A 308 -1.93 -6.13 8.69
N PRO A 309 -3.13 -6.55 9.10
CA PRO A 309 -3.32 -7.81 9.79
C PRO A 309 -3.03 -9.00 8.88
N ALA A 310 -2.82 -10.16 9.50
CA ALA A 310 -2.40 -11.38 8.84
C ALA A 310 -3.56 -12.14 8.16
N VAL A 311 -3.21 -13.03 7.23
CA VAL A 311 -4.13 -14.09 6.79
C VAL A 311 -4.15 -15.22 7.82
N THR A 312 -3.02 -15.55 8.46
CA THR A 312 -3.03 -16.54 9.54
C THR A 312 -3.90 -16.07 10.71
N PRO A 313 -4.70 -16.96 11.31
CA PRO A 313 -5.44 -16.68 12.53
C PRO A 313 -4.64 -17.02 13.80
N TRP A 314 -3.38 -17.46 13.64
CA TRP A 314 -2.59 -18.02 14.74
C TRP A 314 -2.52 -17.11 15.98
N ASN A 315 -2.84 -17.70 17.12
CA ASN A 315 -2.70 -17.09 18.43
C ASN A 315 -1.27 -17.17 18.90
N SER A 316 -0.67 -15.99 18.99
CA SER A 316 0.74 -15.87 19.26
C SER A 316 1.12 -16.45 20.61
N THR A 317 2.25 -17.16 20.62
CA THR A 317 2.89 -17.63 21.85
C THR A 317 3.50 -16.49 22.68
N LEU A 318 3.63 -15.28 22.10
CA LEU A 318 4.00 -14.08 22.84
C LEU A 318 2.83 -13.66 23.77
N PRO A 319 3.00 -13.68 25.10
CA PRO A 319 1.91 -13.35 26.01
C PRO A 319 1.35 -11.96 25.77
N GLY A 320 0.02 -11.87 25.60
CA GLY A 320 -0.70 -10.62 25.34
C GLY A 320 -0.78 -10.21 23.86
N ALA A 321 -0.05 -10.88 22.96
CA ALA A 321 -0.13 -10.59 21.53
C ALA A 321 -1.46 -11.08 20.91
N GLY A 322 -1.96 -12.24 21.35
CA GLY A 322 -3.28 -12.75 20.93
C GLY A 322 -3.33 -13.20 19.47
N TYR A 323 -4.53 -13.19 18.91
CA TYR A 323 -4.87 -13.64 17.55
C TYR A 323 -5.73 -12.61 16.81
N ASN A 324 -6.08 -12.93 15.56
CA ASN A 324 -6.93 -12.17 14.68
C ASN A 324 -7.80 -13.09 13.81
N ASN A 325 -8.90 -12.57 13.27
CA ASN A 325 -9.50 -13.23 12.10
C ASN A 325 -8.60 -13.09 10.88
N PRO A 326 -8.64 -14.06 9.93
CA PRO A 326 -7.96 -13.94 8.64
C PRO A 326 -8.41 -12.70 7.87
N SER A 327 -7.47 -12.02 7.22
CA SER A 327 -7.72 -10.67 6.72
C SER A 327 -6.96 -10.34 5.41
N ILE A 328 -7.52 -9.43 4.61
CA ILE A 328 -6.91 -8.88 3.38
C ILE A 328 -7.30 -7.39 3.24
N ARG A 329 -6.40 -6.54 2.70
CA ARG A 329 -6.64 -5.09 2.66
C ARG A 329 -6.53 -4.50 1.26
N LEU A 330 -7.54 -3.73 0.84
CA LEU A 330 -7.54 -2.98 -0.42
C LEU A 330 -7.33 -1.49 -0.14
N TYR A 331 -6.33 -0.88 -0.76
CA TYR A 331 -6.07 0.55 -0.68
C TYR A 331 -6.65 1.30 -1.87
N HIS A 332 -7.12 2.52 -1.62
CA HIS A 332 -7.37 3.53 -2.64
C HIS A 332 -6.30 4.60 -2.57
N TYR A 333 -5.76 5.01 -3.70
CA TYR A 333 -4.75 6.06 -3.78
C TYR A 333 -4.98 6.98 -4.98
N ASP A 334 -4.46 8.20 -4.93
CA ASP A 334 -4.42 9.10 -6.08
C ASP A 334 -3.21 8.74 -6.96
N ARG A 335 -3.46 8.28 -8.19
CA ARG A 335 -2.40 7.87 -9.13
C ARG A 335 -1.47 9.02 -9.52
N ASN A 336 -1.91 10.28 -9.39
CA ASN A 336 -1.09 11.43 -9.75
C ASN A 336 -0.14 11.84 -8.63
N SER A 337 -0.63 11.86 -7.38
CA SER A 337 0.13 12.34 -6.22
C SER A 337 0.76 11.22 -5.40
N GLY A 338 0.33 9.97 -5.59
CA GLY A 338 0.69 8.85 -4.72
C GLY A 338 0.07 8.93 -3.32
N GLN A 339 -0.84 9.87 -3.06
CA GLN A 339 -1.47 9.98 -1.74
C GLN A 339 -2.42 8.81 -1.49
N VAL A 340 -2.26 8.10 -0.38
CA VAL A 340 -3.27 7.15 0.12
C VAL A 340 -4.53 7.92 0.49
N LEU A 341 -5.66 7.52 -0.09
CA LEU A 341 -6.95 8.19 0.08
C LEU A 341 -7.83 7.43 1.07
N ASP A 342 -7.83 6.11 1.02
CA ASP A 342 -8.65 5.24 1.86
C ASP A 342 -8.09 3.82 1.90
N TYR A 343 -8.59 3.00 2.80
CA TYR A 343 -8.43 1.55 2.72
C TYR A 343 -9.66 0.81 3.24
N PHE A 344 -9.84 -0.39 2.71
CA PHE A 344 -10.96 -1.29 2.96
C PHE A 344 -10.37 -2.56 3.55
N GLN A 345 -10.67 -2.80 4.82
CA GLN A 345 -10.27 -4.02 5.50
C GLN A 345 -11.35 -5.07 5.26
N TYR A 346 -10.95 -6.20 4.71
CA TYR A 346 -11.80 -7.38 4.59
C TYR A 346 -11.30 -8.46 5.54
N PHE A 347 -12.24 -9.28 5.99
CA PHE A 347 -11.95 -10.36 6.90
C PHE A 347 -12.81 -11.58 6.62
N LEU A 348 -12.37 -12.71 7.16
CA LEU A 348 -13.16 -13.92 7.26
C LEU A 348 -13.45 -14.16 8.74
N ASN A 349 -14.73 -14.18 9.13
CA ASN A 349 -15.08 -14.71 10.45
C ASN A 349 -14.79 -16.22 10.45
N LEU A 350 -13.67 -16.62 11.06
CA LEU A 350 -13.16 -17.99 10.97
C LEU A 350 -14.15 -18.99 11.60
N THR A 351 -14.73 -18.64 12.74
CA THR A 351 -15.73 -19.46 13.43
C THR A 351 -16.93 -19.73 12.52
N ALA A 352 -17.50 -18.68 11.92
CA ALA A 352 -18.62 -18.83 11.00
C ALA A 352 -18.24 -19.60 9.73
N ALA A 353 -17.04 -19.38 9.18
CA ALA A 353 -16.55 -20.07 8.01
C ALA A 353 -16.42 -21.59 8.23
N ASN A 354 -15.98 -21.98 9.43
CA ASN A 354 -15.85 -23.38 9.84
C ASN A 354 -17.22 -24.02 10.11
N THR A 355 -18.11 -23.34 10.83
CA THR A 355 -19.49 -23.83 11.09
C THR A 355 -20.30 -23.99 9.80
N ASP A 356 -20.19 -23.03 8.87
CA ASP A 356 -20.91 -23.05 7.59
C ASP A 356 -20.20 -23.91 6.52
N GLU A 357 -19.00 -24.42 6.81
CA GLU A 357 -18.06 -25.04 5.86
C GLU A 357 -17.78 -24.20 4.59
N LYS A 358 -17.99 -22.88 4.67
CA LYS A 358 -17.89 -21.94 3.55
C LYS A 358 -17.18 -20.66 3.95
N ALA A 359 -16.05 -20.38 3.28
CA ALA A 359 -15.33 -19.12 3.46
C ALA A 359 -16.08 -17.94 2.83
N LYS A 360 -16.79 -17.15 3.66
CA LYS A 360 -17.50 -15.93 3.26
C LYS A 360 -16.70 -14.70 3.72
N TRP A 361 -15.81 -14.22 2.85
CA TRP A 361 -15.06 -12.99 3.08
C TRP A 361 -15.99 -11.78 3.00
N ALA A 362 -15.88 -10.87 3.96
CA ALA A 362 -16.74 -9.69 4.10
C ALA A 362 -15.92 -8.44 4.34
N LEU A 363 -16.48 -7.27 4.00
CA LEU A 363 -15.93 -5.99 4.41
C LEU A 363 -16.08 -5.87 5.93
N GLU A 364 -14.98 -5.71 6.63
CA GLU A 364 -14.98 -5.37 8.06
C GLU A 364 -15.27 -3.88 8.21
N TYR A 365 -14.44 -3.03 7.59
CA TYR A 365 -14.63 -1.59 7.60
C TYR A 365 -13.94 -0.87 6.43
N GLN A 366 -14.43 0.33 6.15
CA GLN A 366 -13.78 1.34 5.31
C GLN A 366 -13.22 2.42 6.24
N ALA A 367 -11.91 2.71 6.17
CA ALA A 367 -11.22 3.53 7.18
C ALA A 367 -11.81 4.94 7.33
N THR A 368 -12.06 5.64 6.22
CA THR A 368 -12.65 7.00 6.26
C THR A 368 -14.02 7.04 6.94
N LYS A 369 -14.88 6.05 6.68
CA LYS A 369 -16.21 5.92 7.29
C LYS A 369 -16.14 5.49 8.75
N ALA A 370 -15.29 4.52 9.07
CA ALA A 370 -15.16 3.97 10.41
C ALA A 370 -14.71 5.04 11.42
N TYR A 371 -13.78 5.89 11.00
CA TYR A 371 -13.11 6.89 11.83
C TYR A 371 -13.56 8.33 11.57
N SER A 372 -14.54 8.54 10.68
CA SER A 372 -15.06 9.86 10.30
C SER A 372 -13.93 10.83 9.95
N ILE A 373 -13.09 10.44 8.99
CA ILE A 373 -12.01 11.25 8.40
C ILE A 373 -12.19 11.30 6.88
N ASP A 374 -11.86 12.43 6.25
CA ASP A 374 -12.13 12.62 4.82
C ASP A 374 -11.26 11.75 3.92
N LYS A 375 -9.99 11.60 4.27
CA LYS A 375 -8.97 10.84 3.55
C LYS A 375 -7.96 10.29 4.56
N VAL A 376 -7.24 9.25 4.18
CA VAL A 376 -6.17 8.66 5.00
C VAL A 376 -4.83 9.37 4.73
N THR A 377 -4.79 10.67 5.01
CA THR A 377 -3.55 11.47 4.99
C THR A 377 -2.86 11.44 6.35
N THR A 378 -1.55 11.74 6.41
CA THR A 378 -0.82 11.90 7.67
C THR A 378 -1.55 12.84 8.64
N MET A 379 -2.02 13.99 8.16
CA MET A 379 -2.73 14.96 9.00
C MET A 379 -4.10 14.45 9.48
N SER A 380 -4.82 13.72 8.65
CA SER A 380 -6.09 13.09 9.05
C SER A 380 -5.88 11.99 10.09
N LEU A 381 -4.77 11.24 10.00
CA LEU A 381 -4.39 10.26 11.02
C LEU A 381 -3.96 10.94 12.33
N VAL A 382 -3.28 12.09 12.29
CA VAL A 382 -3.00 12.91 13.49
C VAL A 382 -4.31 13.38 14.14
N GLN A 383 -5.27 13.83 13.35
CA GLN A 383 -6.60 14.20 13.87
C GLN A 383 -7.31 12.99 14.49
N LEU A 384 -7.21 11.81 13.86
CA LEU A 384 -7.75 10.57 14.42
C LEU A 384 -7.08 10.25 15.76
N VAL A 385 -5.75 10.30 15.85
CA VAL A 385 -5.00 10.10 17.11
C VAL A 385 -5.55 10.98 18.24
N ASN A 386 -5.82 12.27 17.98
CA ASN A 386 -6.40 13.15 18.99
C ASN A 386 -7.80 12.70 19.41
N LYS A 387 -8.63 12.22 18.47
CA LYS A 387 -9.96 11.66 18.78
C LYS A 387 -9.89 10.33 19.53
N LEU A 388 -8.88 9.49 19.27
CA LEU A 388 -8.65 8.24 20.01
C LEU A 388 -8.22 8.50 21.46
N LYS A 389 -7.43 9.56 21.69
CA LYS A 389 -7.05 10.01 23.05
C LYS A 389 -8.25 10.51 23.84
N ALA A 390 -9.13 11.29 23.21
CA ALA A 390 -10.27 11.92 23.86
C ALA A 390 -11.21 10.90 24.54
N SER A 391 -11.51 11.12 25.82
CA SER A 391 -12.47 10.33 26.59
C SER A 391 -13.88 10.45 26.00
N GLY A 392 -14.63 9.33 25.98
CA GLY A 392 -16.03 9.31 25.54
C GLY A 392 -16.26 9.31 24.02
N SER A 393 -15.20 9.29 23.19
CA SER A 393 -15.37 9.26 21.72
C SER A 393 -15.85 7.90 21.18
N GLY A 394 -15.61 6.81 21.91
CA GLY A 394 -15.88 5.44 21.44
C GLY A 394 -14.97 4.97 20.30
N LEU A 395 -14.09 5.85 19.77
CA LEU A 395 -13.27 5.56 18.60
C LEU A 395 -12.08 4.69 18.92
N PHE A 396 -11.56 4.77 20.15
CA PHE A 396 -10.47 3.88 20.57
C PHE A 396 -10.95 2.45 20.73
N GLU A 397 -12.14 2.26 21.30
CA GLU A 397 -12.79 0.95 21.44
C GLU A 397 -13.04 0.35 20.06
N LYS A 398 -13.53 1.15 19.11
CA LYS A 398 -13.68 0.72 17.71
C LYS A 398 -12.33 0.34 17.08
N TYR A 399 -11.29 1.17 17.25
CA TYR A 399 -9.94 0.85 16.78
C TYR A 399 -9.42 -0.47 17.38
N TYR A 400 -9.66 -0.70 18.66
CA TYR A 400 -9.20 -1.89 19.37
C TYR A 400 -9.89 -3.16 18.87
N VAL A 401 -11.20 -3.12 18.62
CA VAL A 401 -11.92 -4.24 17.99
C VAL A 401 -11.30 -4.58 16.63
N TYR A 402 -11.09 -3.58 15.77
CA TYR A 402 -10.46 -3.76 14.45
C TYR A 402 -9.00 -4.20 14.53
N ASN A 403 -8.26 -3.82 15.58
CA ASN A 403 -6.89 -4.29 15.77
C ASN A 403 -6.78 -5.82 15.80
N SER A 404 -7.82 -6.51 16.27
CA SER A 404 -7.95 -7.98 16.25
C SER A 404 -8.73 -8.54 15.06
N VAL A 405 -9.06 -7.69 14.10
CA VAL A 405 -9.94 -8.04 12.97
C VAL A 405 -11.28 -8.58 13.48
N SER A 406 -11.85 -7.89 14.48
CA SER A 406 -13.15 -8.21 15.08
C SER A 406 -13.28 -9.64 15.59
N VAL A 407 -12.18 -10.22 16.11
CA VAL A 407 -12.23 -11.59 16.65
C VAL A 407 -13.05 -11.67 17.93
N ASP A 408 -12.95 -10.63 18.77
CA ASP A 408 -13.77 -10.42 19.96
C ASP A 408 -14.31 -8.98 19.95
N PRO A 409 -15.52 -8.76 19.40
CA PRO A 409 -16.15 -7.44 19.34
C PRO A 409 -16.50 -6.85 20.71
N GLU A 410 -16.54 -7.67 21.76
CA GLU A 410 -16.84 -7.23 23.14
C GLU A 410 -15.57 -6.92 23.94
N SER A 411 -14.39 -7.18 23.36
CA SER A 411 -13.12 -6.93 24.02
C SER A 411 -12.93 -5.45 24.35
N THR A 412 -12.42 -5.20 25.57
CA THR A 412 -12.17 -3.84 26.06
C THR A 412 -10.70 -3.62 26.32
N CYS A 413 -10.25 -2.38 26.10
CA CYS A 413 -8.86 -1.96 26.31
C CYS A 413 -8.84 -0.60 26.98
N SER A 414 -8.43 -0.56 28.25
CA SER A 414 -8.38 0.65 29.06
C SER A 414 -7.06 0.70 29.84
N GLY A 415 -6.82 1.81 30.55
CA GLY A 415 -5.62 1.97 31.37
C GLY A 415 -4.32 1.72 30.59
N GLN A 416 -3.54 0.74 31.04
CA GLN A 416 -2.24 0.40 30.43
C GLN A 416 -2.37 -0.12 28.99
N CYS A 417 -3.42 -0.88 28.67
CA CYS A 417 -3.65 -1.39 27.32
C CYS A 417 -3.78 -0.21 26.34
N LYS A 418 -4.65 0.76 26.65
CA LYS A 418 -4.83 1.96 25.81
C LYS A 418 -3.53 2.76 25.69
N LYS A 419 -2.78 2.93 26.79
CA LYS A 419 -1.49 3.64 26.77
C LYS A 419 -0.48 2.97 25.83
N ASN A 420 -0.35 1.64 25.87
CA ASN A 420 0.57 0.91 24.99
C ASN A 420 0.24 1.13 23.51
N HIS A 421 -1.03 0.97 23.14
CA HIS A 421 -1.47 1.24 21.76
C HIS A 421 -1.22 2.69 21.36
N MET A 422 -1.63 3.66 22.19
CA MET A 422 -1.48 5.07 21.85
C MET A 422 -0.01 5.48 21.71
N CYS A 423 0.88 5.02 22.59
CA CYS A 423 2.31 5.31 22.49
C CYS A 423 2.96 4.61 21.29
N ALA A 424 2.57 3.38 20.97
CA ALA A 424 3.06 2.70 19.76
C ALA A 424 2.63 3.42 18.47
N ILE A 425 1.44 4.03 18.45
CA ILE A 425 0.94 4.81 17.30
C ILE A 425 1.75 6.10 17.09
N ILE A 426 2.09 6.82 18.17
CA ILE A 426 2.66 8.19 18.05
C ILE A 426 4.16 8.29 18.27
N ALA A 427 4.81 7.24 18.80
CA ALA A 427 6.22 7.27 19.16
C ALA A 427 6.95 6.04 18.61
N VAL A 428 7.41 6.16 17.35
CA VAL A 428 8.16 5.10 16.66
C VAL A 428 9.63 5.07 17.10
N ASP A 429 10.16 6.20 17.55
CA ASP A 429 11.47 6.22 18.22
C ASP A 429 11.35 5.64 19.65
N TYR A 430 12.33 4.84 20.06
CA TYR A 430 12.25 4.10 21.33
C TYR A 430 12.37 5.01 22.54
N GLU A 431 13.22 6.04 22.49
CA GLU A 431 13.34 7.01 23.59
C GLU A 431 12.06 7.85 23.71
N GLN A 432 11.45 8.23 22.58
CA GLN A 432 10.17 8.92 22.58
C GLN A 432 9.02 8.03 23.09
N TYR A 433 9.04 6.74 22.79
CA TYR A 433 8.05 5.80 23.30
C TYR A 433 8.13 5.68 24.82
N ASP A 434 9.34 5.55 25.36
CA ASP A 434 9.55 5.41 26.80
C ASP A 434 9.08 6.68 27.54
N LYS A 435 9.35 7.86 26.96
CA LYS A 435 8.80 9.16 27.45
C LYS A 435 7.28 9.19 27.37
N CYS A 436 6.67 8.71 26.28
CA CYS A 436 5.23 8.65 26.13
C CYS A 436 4.57 7.79 27.24
N LEU A 437 5.11 6.60 27.51
CA LEU A 437 4.60 5.74 28.57
C LEU A 437 4.73 6.38 29.96
N ALA A 438 5.86 7.05 30.23
CA ALA A 438 6.09 7.71 31.51
C ALA A 438 5.17 8.92 31.74
N ASN A 439 4.91 9.70 30.69
CA ASN A 439 4.15 10.95 30.79
C ASN A 439 2.63 10.76 30.65
N MET A 440 2.16 9.66 30.07
CA MET A 440 0.74 9.31 30.15
C MET A 440 0.42 8.81 31.58
N THR A 441 0.34 9.70 32.57
CA THR A 441 -0.29 9.40 33.86
C THR A 441 -1.78 9.11 33.64
N SER A 442 -2.38 8.36 34.56
CA SER A 442 -3.80 7.93 34.57
C SER A 442 -4.75 8.89 33.86
N ILE A 443 -5.48 8.37 32.86
CA ILE A 443 -6.48 9.03 32.01
C ILE A 443 -7.21 10.14 32.80
N GLY A 444 -6.81 11.39 32.57
CA GLY A 444 -7.28 12.54 33.33
C GLY A 444 -6.58 13.87 33.00
N ASP A 445 -5.32 13.86 32.55
CA ASP A 445 -4.59 15.11 32.29
C ASP A 445 -4.38 15.38 30.79
N ASP A 446 -4.77 16.59 30.39
CA ASP A 446 -4.62 17.22 29.07
C ASP A 446 -3.14 17.49 28.68
N ASP A 447 -2.18 16.70 29.15
CA ASP A 447 -0.77 16.90 28.87
C ASP A 447 -0.40 16.35 27.48
N ILE A 448 -0.32 17.31 26.56
CA ILE A 448 -0.12 17.15 25.13
C ILE A 448 1.31 16.68 24.84
N TRP A 449 1.46 15.39 24.52
CA TRP A 449 2.64 14.84 23.85
C TRP A 449 2.27 14.18 22.49
N PRO A 450 2.98 14.48 21.39
CA PRO A 450 4.07 15.46 21.27
C PRO A 450 3.58 16.88 21.55
N PRO A 451 4.43 17.80 22.05
CA PRO A 451 4.03 19.17 22.34
C PRO A 451 3.33 19.73 21.11
N HIS A 452 2.24 20.47 21.30
CA HIS A 452 1.61 21.16 20.19
C HIS A 452 2.73 21.91 19.44
N PRO A 453 2.86 21.73 18.11
CA PRO A 453 3.65 22.69 17.34
C PRO A 453 3.11 24.07 17.75
N PRO A 454 3.98 25.06 18.03
CA PRO A 454 3.51 26.40 18.32
C PRO A 454 2.49 26.72 17.24
N HIS A 455 1.31 27.20 17.64
CA HIS A 455 0.29 27.63 16.71
C HIS A 455 1.03 28.34 15.57
N PRO A 456 0.85 27.94 14.29
CA PRO A 456 1.36 28.78 13.21
C PRO A 456 0.88 30.18 13.57
N PRO A 457 1.79 31.17 13.62
CA PRO A 457 1.46 32.49 14.14
C PRO A 457 0.11 32.84 13.56
N LEU A 458 -0.86 33.13 14.45
CA LEU A 458 -2.19 33.62 14.08
C LEU A 458 -1.99 34.40 12.80
N HIS A 459 -2.54 33.88 11.69
CA HIS A 459 -2.33 34.46 10.37
C HIS A 459 -2.30 35.96 10.58
N PRO A 460 -1.20 36.67 10.25
CA PRO A 460 -1.23 38.11 10.31
C PRO A 460 -2.45 38.44 9.47
N HIS A 461 -3.46 39.05 10.13
CA HIS A 461 -4.69 39.55 9.54
C HIS A 461 -4.41 39.79 8.08
N HIS A 462 -5.06 39.00 7.19
CA HIS A 462 -4.94 39.09 5.74
C HIS A 462 -4.15 40.33 5.37
N ARG A 463 -2.83 40.20 5.15
CA ARG A 463 -2.10 41.31 4.54
C ARG A 463 -2.87 41.52 3.26
N LYS A 464 -3.70 42.58 3.24
CA LYS A 464 -4.45 43.00 2.07
C LYS A 464 -3.43 42.94 0.96
N ALA A 465 -3.68 42.13 -0.07
CA ALA A 465 -2.81 42.06 -1.23
C ALA A 465 -2.40 43.51 -1.53
N PRO A 466 -1.09 43.82 -1.56
CA PRO A 466 -0.65 45.20 -1.62
C PRO A 466 -1.36 45.82 -2.82
N LYS A 467 -1.91 47.05 -2.68
CA LYS A 467 -2.90 47.59 -3.64
C LYS A 467 -2.43 47.49 -5.11
N TYR A 468 -1.12 47.47 -5.36
CA TYR A 468 -0.52 47.17 -6.66
C TYR A 468 -0.87 45.81 -7.26
N MET A 469 -1.02 44.74 -6.48
CA MET A 469 -1.50 43.43 -6.97
C MET A 469 -2.95 43.51 -7.44
N LEU A 470 -3.81 44.28 -6.75
CA LEU A 470 -5.17 44.54 -7.23
C LEU A 470 -5.15 45.35 -8.54
N TYR A 471 -4.25 46.33 -8.66
CA TYR A 471 -4.06 47.08 -9.91
C TYR A 471 -3.51 46.19 -11.04
N ILE A 472 -2.62 45.24 -10.77
CA ILE A 472 -2.11 44.27 -11.76
C ILE A 472 -3.23 43.34 -12.21
N ILE A 473 -4.04 42.82 -11.28
CA ILE A 473 -5.17 41.94 -11.62
C ILE A 473 -6.21 42.70 -12.44
N ILE A 474 -6.54 43.94 -12.07
CA ILE A 474 -7.44 44.80 -12.84
C ILE A 474 -6.85 45.11 -14.22
N ALA A 475 -5.56 45.44 -14.31
CA ALA A 475 -4.90 45.72 -15.58
C ALA A 475 -4.87 44.48 -16.49
N MET A 476 -4.58 43.30 -15.95
CA MET A 476 -4.63 42.04 -16.71
C MET A 476 -6.07 41.72 -17.16
N ALA A 477 -7.07 41.95 -16.30
CA ALA A 477 -8.47 41.76 -16.67
C ALA A 477 -8.88 42.73 -17.80
N VAL A 478 -8.45 44.00 -17.74
CA VAL A 478 -8.69 45.00 -18.80
C VAL A 478 -8.01 44.59 -20.11
N VAL A 479 -6.78 44.09 -20.06
CA VAL A 479 -6.06 43.59 -21.25
C VAL A 479 -6.78 42.38 -21.87
N VAL A 480 -7.24 41.43 -21.05
CA VAL A 480 -8.00 40.27 -21.52
C VAL A 480 -9.33 40.70 -22.16
N VAL A 481 -10.04 41.65 -21.54
CA VAL A 481 -11.29 42.21 -22.11
C VAL A 481 -11.02 42.96 -23.42
N ALA A 482 -9.94 43.74 -23.50
CA ALA A 482 -9.56 44.46 -24.72
C ALA A 482 -9.20 43.50 -25.86
N ILE A 483 -8.46 42.43 -25.57
CA ILE A 483 -8.16 41.35 -26.53
C ILE A 483 -9.45 40.67 -26.98
N PHE A 484 -10.37 40.41 -26.06
CA PHE A 484 -11.67 39.80 -26.38
C PHE A 484 -12.51 40.70 -27.30
N ILE A 485 -12.59 42.00 -27.01
CA ILE A 485 -13.28 42.99 -27.86
C ILE A 485 -12.63 43.04 -29.25
N LEU A 486 -11.30 43.04 -29.33
CA LEU A 486 -10.57 43.05 -30.60
C LEU A 486 -10.89 41.80 -31.44
N ILE A 487 -10.90 40.62 -30.83
CA ILE A 487 -11.26 39.36 -31.49
C ILE A 487 -12.71 39.41 -32.00
N VAL A 488 -13.66 39.90 -31.20
CA VAL A 488 -15.06 40.06 -31.62
C VAL A 488 -15.19 41.01 -32.80
N LEU A 489 -14.49 42.15 -32.78
CA LEU A 489 -14.49 43.11 -33.89
C LEU A 489 -13.87 42.54 -35.17
N LEU A 490 -12.79 41.76 -35.05
CA LEU A 490 -12.17 41.06 -36.18
C LEU A 490 -13.10 39.99 -36.77
N CYS A 491 -13.82 39.24 -35.92
CA CYS A 491 -14.83 38.27 -36.36
C CYS A 491 -16.00 38.95 -37.07
N LEU A 492 -16.51 40.07 -36.55
CA LEU A 492 -17.60 40.84 -37.17
C LEU A 492 -17.18 41.43 -38.53
N ARG A 493 -15.91 41.85 -38.66
CA ARG A 493 -15.36 42.35 -39.92
C ARG A 493 -15.24 41.27 -41.00
N ASN A 494 -15.02 40.02 -40.63
CA ASN A 494 -14.89 38.89 -41.56
C ASN A 494 -16.24 38.22 -41.94
N THR A 495 -17.36 38.62 -41.34
CA THR A 495 -18.70 38.11 -41.72
C THR A 495 -19.39 38.90 -42.84
N GLY A 496 -18.74 39.92 -43.40
CA GLY A 496 -19.23 40.64 -44.56
C GLY A 496 -18.73 40.03 -45.87
N THR A 497 -19.66 39.50 -46.68
CA THR A 497 -19.55 39.08 -48.09
C THR A 497 -19.35 37.58 -48.39
N ALA A 498 -20.47 36.87 -48.58
CA ALA A 498 -20.82 36.23 -49.87
C ALA A 498 -22.19 35.50 -49.76
N PRO A 499 -23.16 35.74 -50.67
CA PRO A 499 -24.41 34.98 -50.70
C PRO A 499 -24.22 33.67 -51.46
N VAL A 500 -24.65 32.56 -50.86
CA VAL A 500 -24.71 31.24 -51.52
C VAL A 500 -26.05 31.14 -52.25
N THR A 501 -26.03 31.17 -53.59
CA THR A 501 -27.18 30.80 -54.43
C THR A 501 -27.07 29.32 -54.83
N PHE A 502 -28.10 28.55 -54.47
CA PHE A 502 -28.29 27.18 -54.91
C PHE A 502 -28.97 27.16 -56.28
N ARG A 503 -28.31 26.62 -57.32
CA ARG A 503 -28.99 26.09 -58.52
C ARG A 503 -28.21 24.90 -59.05
N GLY A 504 -28.89 23.76 -59.16
CA GLY A 504 -28.34 22.53 -59.68
C GLY A 504 -28.28 22.50 -61.20
N HIS A 505 -27.29 21.78 -61.75
CA HIS A 505 -27.34 21.05 -63.01
C HIS A 505 -26.23 19.99 -63.03
N VAL A 506 -26.56 18.83 -63.59
CA VAL A 506 -25.76 17.63 -63.88
C VAL A 506 -25.83 17.44 -65.42
N PRO A 507 -24.96 16.73 -66.17
CA PRO A 507 -23.58 16.26 -65.98
C PRO A 507 -22.60 16.57 -67.17
N ARG A 508 -21.34 16.14 -66.98
CA ARG A 508 -20.55 15.24 -67.88
C ARG A 508 -19.35 15.80 -68.68
N MET A 509 -18.28 14.99 -68.55
CA MET A 509 -17.20 14.63 -69.48
C MET A 509 -15.86 15.41 -69.47
N ARG A 510 -14.87 14.65 -68.94
CA ARG A 510 -13.69 14.11 -69.61
C ARG A 510 -12.31 14.73 -69.30
N HIS A 511 -11.45 13.77 -68.91
CA HIS A 511 -10.01 13.62 -69.15
C HIS A 511 -9.07 14.65 -68.53
N SER A 512 -8.25 14.20 -67.57
CA SER A 512 -6.84 13.79 -67.79
C SER A 512 -5.96 14.93 -67.26
N SER A 513 -4.92 14.77 -66.45
CA SER A 513 -4.07 13.66 -66.03
C SER A 513 -3.11 14.23 -64.98
N LYS A 514 -2.60 13.37 -64.08
CA LYS A 514 -1.21 13.28 -63.56
C LYS A 514 -0.52 14.61 -63.18
N SER A 515 0.11 14.82 -62.03
CA SER A 515 0.82 13.95 -61.10
C SER A 515 1.65 14.86 -60.20
N ARG A 516 1.89 14.50 -58.93
CA ARG A 516 3.17 14.67 -58.19
C ARG A 516 2.95 14.21 -56.74
N LEU A 517 3.54 13.07 -56.40
CA LEU A 517 4.85 12.91 -55.75
C LEU A 517 4.74 13.00 -54.22
N ARG A 518 4.82 11.82 -53.61
CA ARG A 518 5.08 11.57 -52.19
C ARG A 518 6.54 11.95 -51.87
N SER A 519 6.75 12.58 -50.73
CA SER A 519 7.91 12.27 -49.89
C SER A 519 7.53 12.28 -48.41
N SER A 520 8.03 11.26 -47.73
CA SER A 520 7.95 10.88 -46.32
C SER A 520 8.21 11.99 -45.30
N LYS A 521 7.52 11.92 -44.16
CA LYS A 521 8.08 12.30 -42.86
C LYS A 521 7.69 11.29 -41.76
N SER A 522 8.70 10.97 -40.96
CA SER A 522 8.74 10.08 -39.82
C SER A 522 7.78 10.51 -38.70
N ARG A 523 7.16 9.52 -38.04
CA ARG A 523 6.39 9.70 -36.80
C ARG A 523 7.27 9.36 -35.61
N SER A 524 7.61 10.36 -34.79
CA SER A 524 7.92 10.11 -33.38
C SER A 524 6.60 9.82 -32.65
N ARG A 525 6.53 8.69 -31.93
CA ARG A 525 5.41 8.36 -31.05
C ARG A 525 5.79 8.71 -29.62
N SER A 526 5.27 9.84 -29.15
CA SER A 526 5.07 10.12 -27.72
C SER A 526 4.03 9.13 -27.19
N ARG A 527 4.44 8.11 -26.44
CA ARG A 527 3.52 7.28 -25.63
C ARG A 527 3.23 8.01 -24.32
N SER A 528 1.97 8.38 -24.14
CA SER A 528 1.38 8.79 -22.86
C SER A 528 1.58 7.68 -21.83
N ARG A 529 2.20 8.00 -20.69
CA ARG A 529 2.47 7.09 -19.58
C ARG A 529 1.31 7.17 -18.59
N TYR A 530 0.30 6.34 -18.76
CA TYR A 530 -0.59 5.96 -17.66
C TYR A 530 0.07 4.82 -16.86
N CYS A 531 -0.41 4.55 -15.64
CA CYS A 531 -0.04 3.38 -14.84
C CYS A 531 0.07 2.14 -15.75
N ARG A 532 0.99 1.20 -15.48
CA ARG A 532 1.10 -0.05 -16.25
C ARG A 532 -0.20 -0.86 -16.13
N VAL A 533 -1.21 -0.45 -16.88
CA VAL A 533 -2.37 -1.25 -17.20
C VAL A 533 -1.91 -2.05 -18.40
N ASN A 534 -1.43 -3.27 -18.16
CA ASN A 534 -1.16 -4.21 -19.23
C ASN A 534 -2.52 -4.57 -19.86
N SER A 535 -2.91 -3.79 -20.87
CA SER A 535 -4.03 -4.10 -21.76
C SER A 535 -3.49 -4.27 -23.19
N GLU A 536 -2.69 -5.30 -23.41
CA GLU A 536 -2.50 -5.89 -24.74
C GLU A 536 -2.66 -7.41 -24.59
N GLY A 537 -3.86 -7.90 -24.93
CA GLY A 537 -4.15 -9.31 -25.01
C GLY A 537 -3.44 -9.91 -26.21
N TYR A 538 -2.62 -10.93 -25.96
CA TYR A 538 -2.16 -11.83 -27.01
C TYR A 538 -3.16 -12.97 -27.13
N ASP A 539 -3.85 -13.00 -28.26
CA ASP A 539 -4.70 -14.08 -28.70
C ASP A 539 -3.79 -15.24 -29.16
N SER A 540 -3.69 -16.29 -28.35
CA SER A 540 -3.11 -17.57 -28.78
C SER A 540 -4.21 -18.61 -28.85
N SER A 541 -4.88 -18.63 -30.01
CA SER A 541 -5.65 -19.76 -30.47
C SER A 541 -4.70 -20.95 -30.69
N VAL A 542 -4.84 -21.97 -29.84
CA VAL A 542 -4.25 -23.30 -30.07
C VAL A 542 -5.33 -24.18 -30.68
N PRO A 543 -5.14 -24.76 -31.88
CA PRO A 543 -6.03 -25.79 -32.39
C PRO A 543 -5.66 -27.15 -31.78
N ASN A 544 -6.68 -27.80 -31.21
CA ASN A 544 -6.70 -29.23 -30.93
C ASN A 544 -6.45 -30.03 -32.21
N SER A 545 -5.61 -31.06 -32.14
CA SER A 545 -5.74 -32.28 -32.94
C SER A 545 -5.10 -33.48 -32.20
N PRO A 546 -5.67 -34.69 -32.36
CA PRO A 546 -5.43 -35.83 -31.47
C PRO A 546 -4.26 -36.69 -31.96
N VAL A 547 -3.61 -37.38 -31.02
CA VAL A 547 -2.69 -38.50 -31.31
C VAL A 547 -3.42 -39.81 -30.95
N PRO A 548 -3.42 -40.82 -31.82
CA PRO A 548 -4.09 -42.10 -31.58
C PRO A 548 -3.19 -43.08 -30.81
N HIS A 549 -3.87 -44.10 -30.27
CA HIS A 549 -3.34 -45.33 -29.69
C HIS A 549 -2.23 -45.99 -30.53
N ASP A 550 -1.13 -46.36 -29.86
CA ASP A 550 -0.72 -47.75 -29.61
C ASP A 550 0.32 -47.80 -28.47
#